data_AF-A0A3D4NK22-F1
#
_entry.id   AF-A0A3D4NK22-F1
#
_cell.length_a   1.000
_cell.length_b   1.000
_cell.length_c   1.000
_cell.angle_alpha   90.00
_cell.angle_beta   90.00
_cell.angle_gamma   90.00
#
_symmetry.space_group_name_H-M   'P 1'
#
loop_
_entity.id
_entity.type
_entity.pdbx_description
1 polymer ?
#
loop_
_entity_poly.entity_id
_entity_poly.type
_entity_poly.pdbx_seq_one_letter_code
_entity_poly.pdbx_strand_id
1 'polypeptide(L)'
;MELQTWLAFFAACWVISLSPGAGAIASMSSGLQYGFWRGYWNALGLQLGLAVQIAIVGAGVGAILTASATAFYAIKWFGVAYLVYLAIKQWRALPSDMSDDAAVRQIGKPMALV
;
A
#
# COMPACT_ATOMS: atom_id res chain seq x y z
N MET A 1 17.41 4.52 -26.91
CA MET A 1 16.90 4.08 -25.60
C MET A 1 16.11 2.81 -25.85
N GLU A 2 16.72 1.63 -25.73
CA GLU A 2 16.01 0.38 -26.10
C GLU A 2 16.22 -0.70 -25.04
N LEU A 3 17.26 -1.53 -25.07
CA LEU A 3 17.28 -2.72 -24.20
C LEU A 3 17.62 -2.43 -22.72
N GLN A 4 18.58 -1.54 -22.46
CA GLN A 4 19.05 -1.27 -21.10
C GLN A 4 17.97 -0.68 -20.18
N THR A 5 17.15 0.25 -20.71
CA THR A 5 16.05 0.84 -19.95
C THR A 5 14.97 -0.20 -19.65
N TRP A 6 14.65 -1.06 -20.60
CA TRP A 6 13.70 -2.15 -20.41
C TRP A 6 14.19 -3.18 -19.39
N LEU A 7 15.47 -3.56 -19.43
CA LEU A 7 16.07 -4.46 -18.44
C LEU A 7 16.12 -3.82 -17.05
N ALA A 8 16.47 -2.55 -16.95
CA ALA A 8 16.46 -1.81 -15.69
C ALA A 8 15.04 -1.68 -15.11
N PHE A 9 14.05 -1.39 -15.95
CA PHE A 9 12.64 -1.35 -15.56
C PHE A 9 12.15 -2.73 -15.13
N PHE A 10 12.48 -3.78 -15.87
CA PHE A 10 12.14 -5.17 -15.52
C PHE A 10 12.70 -5.56 -14.15
N ALA A 11 13.98 -5.28 -13.90
CA ALA A 11 14.62 -5.53 -12.61
C ALA A 11 13.97 -4.71 -11.49
N ALA A 12 13.67 -3.43 -11.72
CA ALA A 12 13.00 -2.58 -10.75
C ALA A 12 11.59 -3.09 -10.42
N CYS A 13 10.81 -3.54 -11.42
CA CYS A 13 9.49 -4.14 -11.21
C CYS A 13 9.57 -5.36 -10.29
N TRP A 14 10.55 -6.24 -10.50
CA TRP A 14 10.76 -7.39 -9.61
C TRP A 14 11.04 -6.97 -8.17
N VAL A 15 11.96 -6.04 -7.95
CA VAL A 15 12.31 -5.55 -6.60
C VAL A 15 11.09 -4.91 -5.92
N ILE A 16 10.33 -4.10 -6.65
CA ILE A 16 9.13 -3.42 -6.12
C ILE A 16 8.02 -4.42 -5.83
N SER A 17 7.79 -5.41 -6.71
CA SER A 17 6.75 -6.43 -6.52
C SER A 17 7.05 -7.41 -5.39
N LEU A 18 8.33 -7.69 -5.11
CA LEU A 18 8.73 -8.55 -3.99
C LEU A 18 8.49 -7.88 -2.63
N SER A 19 8.51 -6.54 -2.56
CA SER A 19 8.24 -5.80 -1.34
C SER A 19 6.74 -5.84 -1.03
N PRO A 20 6.28 -6.51 0.04
CA PRO A 20 4.88 -6.46 0.44
C PRO A 20 4.52 -5.02 0.78
N GLY A 21 3.76 -4.36 -0.10
CA GLY A 21 3.39 -2.96 0.08
C GLY A 21 2.49 -2.76 1.29
N ALA A 22 2.40 -1.54 1.80
CA ALA A 22 1.54 -1.20 2.94
C ALA A 22 0.07 -1.62 2.73
N GLY A 23 -0.44 -1.51 1.50
CA GLY A 23 -1.79 -1.97 1.14
C GLY A 23 -1.97 -3.49 1.18
N ALA A 24 -0.95 -4.25 0.77
CA ALA A 24 -0.96 -5.71 0.84
C ALA A 24 -0.95 -6.19 2.30
N ILE A 25 -0.10 -5.59 3.15
CA ILE A 25 -0.07 -5.87 4.60
C ILE A 25 -1.39 -5.47 5.27
N ALA A 26 -1.96 -4.31 4.92
CA ALA A 26 -3.25 -3.88 5.45
C ALA A 26 -4.37 -4.86 5.09
N SER A 27 -4.40 -5.34 3.85
CA SER A 27 -5.35 -6.34 3.37
C SER A 27 -5.17 -7.68 4.09
N MET A 28 -3.93 -8.17 4.23
CA MET A 28 -3.61 -9.37 5.01
C MET A 28 -4.06 -9.25 6.46
N SER A 29 -3.75 -8.13 7.13
CA SER A 29 -4.16 -7.90 8.52
C SER A 29 -5.69 -7.89 8.65
N SER A 30 -6.39 -7.34 7.66
CA SER A 30 -7.85 -7.25 7.68
C SER A 30 -8.51 -8.61 7.42
N GLY A 31 -7.94 -9.42 6.53
CA GLY A 31 -8.38 -10.79 6.29
C GLY A 31 -8.18 -11.68 7.52
N LEU A 32 -7.02 -11.55 8.19
CA LEU A 32 -6.69 -12.29 9.41
C LEU A 32 -7.53 -11.86 10.62
N GLN A 33 -7.78 -10.56 10.80
CA GLN A 33 -8.50 -10.03 11.98
C GLN A 33 -10.03 -10.08 11.84
N TYR A 34 -10.58 -9.87 10.63
CA TYR A 34 -12.03 -9.69 10.42
C TYR A 34 -12.67 -10.76 9.51
N GLY A 35 -11.89 -11.70 8.98
CA GLY A 35 -12.37 -12.75 8.06
C GLY A 35 -12.55 -12.28 6.61
N PHE A 36 -12.72 -13.24 5.69
CA PHE A 36 -12.74 -13.01 4.23
C PHE A 36 -13.78 -11.95 3.79
N TRP A 37 -14.99 -12.02 4.34
CA TRP A 37 -16.09 -11.13 3.95
C TRP A 37 -15.87 -9.66 4.29
N ARG A 38 -15.24 -9.37 5.44
CA ARG A 38 -14.93 -7.99 5.85
C ARG A 38 -13.62 -7.50 5.24
N GLY A 39 -12.66 -8.40 5.04
CA GLY A 39 -11.43 -8.11 4.30
C GLY A 39 -11.68 -7.72 2.84
N TYR A 40 -12.70 -8.30 2.18
CA TYR A 40 -13.06 -8.00 0.80
C TYR A 40 -13.44 -6.53 0.59
N TRP A 41 -14.17 -5.93 1.53
CA TRP A 41 -14.51 -4.50 1.48
C TRP A 41 -13.27 -3.60 1.61
N ASN A 42 -12.29 -3.99 2.42
CA ASN A 42 -11.02 -3.26 2.51
C ASN A 42 -10.24 -3.34 1.19
N ALA A 43 -10.19 -4.51 0.55
CA ALA A 43 -9.55 -4.70 -0.75
C ALA A 43 -10.24 -3.89 -1.86
N LEU A 44 -11.58 -3.85 -1.89
CA LEU A 44 -12.32 -3.02 -2.84
C LEU A 44 -12.07 -1.53 -2.62
N GLY A 45 -12.05 -1.07 -1.37
CA GLY A 45 -11.72 0.32 -1.04
C GLY A 45 -10.32 0.71 -1.52
N LEU A 46 -9.34 -0.18 -1.32
CA LEU A 46 -7.98 0.00 -1.82
C LEU A 46 -7.94 0.12 -3.35
N GLN A 47 -8.64 -0.78 -4.06
CA GLN A 47 -8.66 -0.78 -5.52
C GLN A 47 -9.34 0.47 -6.09
N LEU A 48 -10.42 0.92 -5.46
CA LEU A 48 -11.12 2.15 -5.84
C LEU A 48 -10.24 3.38 -5.58
N GLY A 49 -9.53 3.42 -4.45
CA GLY A 49 -8.55 4.46 -4.15
C GLY A 49 -7.43 4.53 -5.20
N LEU A 50 -6.90 3.38 -5.61
CA LEU A 50 -5.91 3.29 -6.69
C LEU A 50 -6.48 3.79 -8.03
N ALA A 51 -7.70 3.39 -8.39
CA ALA A 51 -8.35 3.85 -9.62
C ALA A 51 -8.54 5.37 -9.64
N VAL A 52 -9.00 5.96 -8.54
CA VAL A 52 -9.14 7.42 -8.39
C VAL A 52 -7.78 8.10 -8.47
N GLN A 53 -6.75 7.57 -7.82
CA GLN A 53 -5.40 8.11 -7.89
C GLN A 53 -4.86 8.10 -9.33
N ILE A 54 -5.02 6.99 -10.06
CA ILE A 54 -4.62 6.90 -11.47
C ILE A 54 -5.36 7.93 -12.32
N ALA A 55 -6.68 8.08 -12.10
CA ALA A 55 -7.48 9.09 -12.80
C ALA A 55 -6.98 10.51 -12.52
N ILE A 56 -6.67 10.85 -11.26
CA ILE A 56 -6.13 12.16 -10.87
C ILE A 56 -4.77 12.40 -11.55
N VAL A 57 -3.87 11.42 -11.52
CA VAL A 57 -2.55 11.54 -12.16
C VAL A 57 -2.68 11.71 -13.67
N GLY A 58 -3.54 10.91 -14.31
CA GLY A 58 -3.84 10.99 -15.74
C GLY A 58 -4.54 12.28 -16.16
N ALA A 59 -5.34 12.89 -15.28
CA ALA A 59 -6.04 14.15 -15.52
C ALA A 59 -5.12 15.39 -15.56
N GLY A 60 -3.83 15.26 -15.22
CA GLY A 60 -2.86 16.32 -15.48
C GLY A 60 -2.07 16.83 -14.26
N VAL A 61 -2.04 16.09 -13.16
CA VAL A 61 -1.10 16.40 -12.06
C VAL A 61 0.34 16.43 -12.58
N GLY A 62 0.68 15.57 -13.55
CA GLY A 62 1.98 15.60 -14.23
C GLY A 62 2.24 16.91 -14.98
N ALA A 63 1.22 17.51 -15.61
CA ALA A 63 1.36 18.77 -16.36
C ALA A 63 1.65 19.96 -15.43
N ILE A 64 1.02 19.98 -14.25
CA ILE A 64 1.26 21.00 -13.21
C ILE A 64 2.70 20.87 -12.67
N LEU A 65 3.18 19.64 -12.47
CA LEU A 65 4.54 19.39 -11.99
C LEU A 65 5.60 19.76 -13.03
N THR A 66 5.34 19.56 -14.33
CA THR A 66 6.26 19.98 -15.40
C THR A 66 6.33 21.49 -15.58
N ALA A 67 5.27 22.24 -15.19
CA ALA A 67 5.24 23.69 -15.32
C ALA A 67 6.12 24.41 -14.28
N SER A 68 6.40 23.80 -13.13
CA SER A 68 7.16 24.43 -12.03
C SER A 68 8.25 23.52 -11.47
N ALA A 69 9.50 23.85 -11.81
CA ALA A 69 10.68 23.12 -11.33
C ALA A 69 10.83 23.19 -9.79
N THR A 70 10.45 24.30 -9.17
CA THR A 70 10.53 24.47 -7.70
C THR A 70 9.50 23.62 -6.98
N ALA A 71 8.26 23.55 -7.49
CA ALA A 71 7.21 22.70 -6.92
C ALA A 71 7.57 21.21 -7.02
N PHE A 72 8.09 20.77 -8.17
CA PHE A 72 8.57 19.41 -8.36
C PHE A 72 9.72 19.07 -7.40
N TYR A 73 10.68 19.99 -7.22
CA TYR A 73 11.80 19.78 -6.31
C TYR A 73 11.36 19.68 -4.85
N ALA A 74 10.46 20.57 -4.40
CA ALA A 74 9.92 20.55 -3.05
C ALA A 74 9.19 19.24 -2.74
N ILE A 75 8.31 18.79 -3.65
CA ILE A 75 7.57 17.53 -3.51
C ILE A 75 8.53 16.34 -3.48
N LYS A 76 9.58 16.35 -4.32
CA LYS A 76 10.58 15.27 -4.35
C LYS A 76 11.29 15.13 -3.01
N TRP A 77 11.78 16.24 -2.45
CA TRP A 77 12.46 16.21 -1.15
C TRP A 77 11.53 15.95 0.02
N PHE A 78 10.29 16.44 -0.04
CA PHE A 78 9.25 16.08 0.92
C PHE A 78 8.99 14.57 0.92
N GLY A 79 8.88 13.95 -0.25
CA GLY A 79 8.74 12.50 -0.39
C GLY A 79 9.93 11.73 0.20
N VAL A 80 11.17 12.18 -0.06
CA VAL A 80 12.37 11.58 0.54
C VAL A 80 12.34 11.68 2.07
N ALA A 81 12.02 12.85 2.61
CA ALA A 81 11.91 13.05 4.06
C ALA A 81 10.83 12.14 4.68
N TYR A 82 9.69 12.01 4.00
CA TYR A 82 8.60 11.14 4.43
C TYR A 82 8.99 9.66 4.43
N LEU A 83 9.71 9.19 3.41
CA LEU A 83 10.22 7.82 3.36
C LEU A 83 11.26 7.53 4.45
N VAL A 84 12.18 8.46 4.72
CA VAL A 84 13.14 8.35 5.83
C VAL A 84 12.41 8.27 7.17
N TYR A 85 11.39 9.11 7.36
CA TYR A 85 10.55 9.05 8.56
C TYR A 85 9.83 7.70 8.70
N LEU A 86 9.23 7.19 7.62
CA LEU A 86 8.59 5.87 7.64
C LEU A 86 9.60 4.75 7.93
N ALA A 87 10.79 4.78 7.33
CA ALA A 87 11.83 3.80 7.58
C ALA A 87 12.24 3.78 9.06
N ILE A 88 12.46 4.95 9.66
CA ILE A 88 12.77 5.07 11.10
C ILE A 88 11.62 4.55 11.95
N LYS A 89 10.37 4.90 11.60
CA LYS A 89 9.18 4.45 12.33
C LYS A 89 9.04 2.92 12.27
N GLN A 90 9.28 2.31 11.10
CA GLN A 90 9.23 0.87 10.92
C GLN A 90 10.35 0.16 11.70
N TRP A 91 11.56 0.71 11.71
CA TRP A 91 12.71 0.15 12.44
C TRP A 91 12.52 0.25 13.96
N ARG A 92 11.82 1.28 14.43
CA ARG A 92 11.49 1.47 15.85
C ARG A 92 10.17 0.80 16.27
N ALA A 93 9.43 0.22 15.33
CA ALA A 93 8.22 -0.51 15.67
C ALA A 93 8.61 -1.74 16.50
N LEU A 94 8.03 -1.88 17.69
CA LEU A 94 8.17 -3.10 18.47
C LEU A 94 7.69 -4.30 17.63
N PRO A 95 8.31 -5.48 17.76
CA PRO A 95 7.73 -6.70 17.20
C PRO A 95 6.31 -6.82 17.76
N SER A 96 5.30 -6.65 16.92
CA SER A 96 3.98 -7.14 17.26
C SER A 96 4.13 -8.65 17.29
N ASP A 97 4.02 -9.27 18.46
CA ASP A 97 3.96 -10.72 18.58
C ASP A 97 2.87 -11.21 17.62
N MET A 98 3.29 -11.78 16.50
CA MET A 98 2.50 -12.71 15.71
C MET A 98 2.49 -14.05 16.46
N SER A 99 2.33 -14.04 17.78
CA SER A 99 2.03 -15.25 18.52
C SER A 99 0.73 -15.79 17.95
N ASP A 100 0.76 -17.06 17.56
CA ASP A 100 -0.34 -17.90 17.06
C ASP A 100 -1.60 -17.92 17.97
N ASP A 101 -1.66 -17.09 19.00
CA ASP A 101 -2.84 -16.72 19.78
C ASP A 101 -3.61 -15.54 19.15
N ALA A 102 -3.61 -15.44 17.81
CA ALA A 102 -4.68 -14.74 17.09
C ALA A 102 -5.96 -15.56 17.25
N ALA A 103 -6.47 -15.54 18.49
CA ALA A 103 -7.67 -16.20 18.93
C ALA A 103 -8.72 -16.01 17.85
N VAL A 104 -9.11 -17.14 17.25
CA VAL A 104 -10.33 -17.31 16.46
C VAL A 104 -11.44 -16.71 17.30
N ARG A 105 -11.70 -15.41 17.14
CA ARG A 105 -12.74 -14.73 17.89
C ARG A 105 -14.01 -15.22 17.25
N GLN A 106 -14.66 -16.17 17.94
CA GLN A 106 -15.78 -16.95 17.46
C GLN A 106 -16.72 -16.06 16.66
N ILE A 107 -16.73 -16.30 15.34
CA ILE A 107 -17.72 -15.74 14.43
C ILE A 107 -19.06 -16.05 15.08
N GLY A 108 -19.82 -14.98 15.37
CA GLY A 108 -20.99 -15.01 16.23
C GLY A 108 -21.86 -16.23 15.96
N LYS A 109 -22.28 -16.87 17.06
CA LYS A 109 -23.25 -17.96 17.10
C LYS A 109 -24.20 -17.87 15.90
N PRO A 110 -24.35 -18.92 15.07
CA PRO A 110 -25.43 -18.92 14.11
C PRO A 110 -26.71 -18.68 14.91
N MET A 111 -27.49 -17.67 14.52
CA MET A 111 -28.84 -17.51 15.07
C MET A 111 -29.54 -18.84 14.81
N ALA A 112 -29.76 -19.58 15.89
CA ALA A 112 -30.67 -20.72 15.87
C ALA A 112 -32.03 -20.11 15.53
N LEU A 113 -32.39 -20.21 14.25
CA LEU A 113 -33.75 -20.03 13.79
C LEU A 113 -34.52 -21.23 14.35
N VAL A 114 -35.10 -21.03 15.54
CA VAL A 114 -36.28 -21.76 16.01
C VAL A 114 -37.47 -20.90 15.66
#